data_AF-J2I4Q5-F1
#
_entry.id   AF-J2I4Q5-F1
#
_cell.length_a   1.000
_cell.length_b   1.000
_cell.length_c   1.000
_cell.angle_alpha   90.00
_cell.angle_beta   90.00
_cell.angle_gamma   90.00
#
_symmetry.space_group_name_H-M   'P 1'
#
loop_
_entity.id
_entity.type
_entity.pdbx_description
1 polymer ?
#
loop_
_entity_poly.entity_id
_entity_poly.type
_entity_poly.pdbx_seq_one_letter_code
_entity_poly.pdbx_strand_id
1 'polypeptide(L)'
;MTRDAAIARAESYFTSGDLREDLARRVAMPTESQNPDRAPMLDQYIETEMKPAFEALGFDCRKLSQDGWPFLYVERHEDALRPTADCDAINADWGTPWLSQAG
;
A
#
# COMPACT_ATOMS: atom_id res chain seq x y z
N MET A 1 4.52 -18.25 12.07
CA MET A 1 5.40 -18.27 10.88
C MET A 1 6.84 -18.12 11.34
N THR A 2 7.78 -18.91 10.84
CA THR A 2 9.21 -18.74 11.16
C THR A 2 9.84 -17.73 10.19
N ARG A 3 10.99 -17.16 10.57
CA ARG A 3 11.77 -16.29 9.69
C ARG A 3 12.07 -16.95 8.35
N ASP A 4 12.54 -18.20 8.37
CA ASP A 4 12.94 -18.92 7.16
C ASP A 4 11.74 -19.22 6.24
N ALA A 5 10.57 -19.52 6.82
CA ALA A 5 9.35 -19.69 6.04
C ALA A 5 8.90 -18.38 5.37
N ALA A 6 9.07 -17.23 6.02
CA ALA A 6 8.77 -15.92 5.45
C ALA A 6 9.70 -15.60 4.26
N ILE A 7 11.00 -15.86 4.42
CA ILE A 7 12.00 -15.66 3.35
C ILE A 7 11.71 -16.58 2.17
N ALA A 8 11.51 -17.88 2.41
CA ALA A 8 11.22 -18.84 1.35
C ALA A 8 9.94 -18.48 0.56
N ARG A 9 8.91 -17.96 1.24
CA ARG A 9 7.69 -17.47 0.58
C ARG A 9 7.97 -16.27 -0.31
N ALA A 10 8.77 -15.30 0.15
CA ALA A 10 9.14 -14.13 -0.65
C ALA A 10 9.96 -14.51 -1.89
N GLU A 11 10.95 -15.40 -1.73
CA GLU A 11 11.76 -15.93 -2.83
C GLU A 11 10.90 -16.69 -3.84
N SER A 12 9.98 -17.53 -3.37
CA SER A 12 9.05 -18.26 -4.23
C SER A 12 8.15 -17.30 -5.03
N TYR A 13 7.59 -16.27 -4.40
CA TYR A 13 6.75 -15.27 -5.08
C TYR A 13 7.53 -14.45 -6.12
N PHE A 14 8.82 -14.17 -5.83
CA PHE A 14 9.70 -13.49 -6.77
C PHE A 14 10.04 -14.38 -7.99
N THR A 15 10.32 -15.66 -7.75
CA THR A 15 10.83 -16.58 -8.78
C THR A 15 9.72 -17.28 -9.58
N SER A 16 8.52 -17.43 -9.03
CA SER A 16 7.36 -18.02 -9.73
C SER A 16 6.89 -17.18 -10.92
N GLY A 17 7.19 -15.87 -10.91
CA GLY A 17 6.69 -14.90 -11.86
C GLY A 17 5.42 -14.18 -11.40
N ASP A 18 4.86 -14.55 -10.25
CA ASP A 18 3.65 -13.91 -9.69
C ASP A 18 3.90 -12.42 -9.41
N LEU A 19 5.06 -12.07 -8.84
CA LEU A 19 5.44 -10.66 -8.66
C LEU A 19 5.46 -9.90 -9.98
N ARG A 20 5.98 -10.51 -11.05
CA ARG A 20 6.06 -9.88 -12.37
C ARG A 20 4.67 -9.66 -12.95
N GLU A 21 3.77 -10.62 -12.78
CA GLU A 21 2.39 -10.49 -13.24
C GLU A 21 1.66 -9.38 -12.49
N ASP A 22 1.73 -9.38 -11.16
CA ASP A 22 1.11 -8.37 -10.32
C ASP A 22 1.66 -6.97 -10.64
N LEU A 23 2.99 -6.84 -10.78
CA LEU A 23 3.62 -5.59 -11.18
C LEU A 23 3.16 -5.15 -12.57
N ALA A 24 3.12 -6.05 -13.55
CA ALA A 24 2.68 -5.73 -14.90
C ALA A 24 1.24 -5.20 -14.95
N ARG A 25 0.31 -5.81 -14.19
CA ARG A 25 -1.08 -5.32 -14.07
C ARG A 25 -1.13 -3.92 -13.46
N ARG A 26 -0.37 -3.69 -12.39
CA ARG A 26 -0.33 -2.42 -11.65
C ARG A 26 0.27 -1.27 -12.45
N VAL A 27 1.42 -1.49 -13.11
CA VAL A 27 2.10 -0.44 -13.91
C VAL A 27 1.36 -0.11 -15.20
N ALA A 28 0.50 -1.00 -15.68
CA ALA A 28 -0.35 -0.72 -16.83
C ALA A 28 -1.48 0.28 -16.52
N MET A 29 -1.80 0.52 -15.25
CA MET A 29 -2.76 1.54 -14.84
C MET A 29 -2.08 2.92 -14.84
N PRO A 30 -2.48 3.87 -15.71
CA PRO A 30 -1.83 5.17 -15.85
C PRO A 30 -2.29 6.12 -14.74
N THR A 31 -1.92 5.82 -13.49
CA THR A 31 -2.15 6.69 -12.35
C THR A 31 -1.09 7.79 -12.29
N GLU A 32 -1.48 8.94 -11.75
CA GLU A 32 -0.56 10.06 -11.52
C GLU A 32 -1.04 10.81 -10.28
N SER A 33 -0.12 11.10 -9.36
CA SER A 33 -0.46 11.81 -8.13
C SER A 33 -0.84 13.25 -8.47
N GLN A 34 -1.91 13.74 -7.85
CA GLN A 34 -2.36 15.13 -7.98
C GLN A 34 -2.68 15.61 -9.41
N ASN A 35 -2.88 14.68 -10.36
CA ASN A 35 -3.39 14.99 -11.70
C ASN A 35 -4.92 14.75 -11.76
N PRO A 36 -5.76 15.80 -11.90
CA PRO A 36 -7.21 15.66 -11.86
C PRO A 36 -7.75 14.73 -12.95
N ASP A 37 -7.10 14.70 -14.12
CA ASP A 37 -7.49 13.85 -15.24
C ASP A 37 -7.24 12.36 -14.95
N ARG A 38 -6.38 12.05 -13.97
CA ARG A 38 -6.04 10.69 -13.55
C ARG A 38 -6.73 10.28 -12.24
N ALA A 39 -7.48 11.16 -11.59
CA ALA A 39 -8.14 10.87 -10.32
C ALA A 39 -9.03 9.60 -10.36
N PRO A 40 -9.87 9.37 -11.41
CA PRO A 40 -10.65 8.13 -11.48
C PRO A 40 -9.79 6.86 -11.59
N MET A 41 -8.64 6.95 -12.27
CA MET A 41 -7.72 5.82 -12.42
C MET A 41 -6.97 5.54 -11.11
N LEU A 42 -6.58 6.59 -10.37
CA LEU A 42 -5.97 6.46 -9.06
C LEU A 42 -6.93 5.82 -8.05
N ASP A 43 -8.20 6.23 -8.07
CA ASP A 43 -9.25 5.61 -7.26
C ASP A 43 -9.43 4.13 -7.60
N GLN A 44 -9.48 3.79 -8.89
CA GLN A 44 -9.57 2.41 -9.33
C GLN A 44 -8.38 1.60 -8.83
N TYR A 45 -7.15 2.10 -8.99
CA TYR A 45 -5.93 1.44 -8.55
C TYR A 45 -5.93 1.15 -7.04
N ILE A 46 -6.38 2.11 -6.22
CA ILE A 46 -6.49 1.92 -4.78
C ILE A 46 -7.47 0.79 -4.44
N GLU A 47 -8.66 0.78 -5.06
CA GLU A 47 -9.71 -0.17 -4.73
C GLU A 47 -9.48 -1.57 -5.31
N THR A 48 -8.90 -1.69 -6.51
CA THR A 48 -8.80 -2.98 -7.21
C THR A 48 -7.44 -3.66 -7.08
N GLU A 49 -6.36 -2.89 -6.88
CA GLU A 49 -5.00 -3.45 -6.82
C GLU A 49 -4.39 -3.38 -5.42
N MET A 50 -4.47 -2.23 -4.75
CA MET A 50 -3.78 -2.01 -3.47
C MET A 50 -4.54 -2.60 -2.29
N LYS A 51 -5.80 -2.18 -2.09
CA LYS A 51 -6.59 -2.60 -0.93
C LYS A 51 -6.73 -4.13 -0.83
N PRO A 52 -7.09 -4.89 -1.88
CA PRO A 52 -7.20 -6.34 -1.77
C PRO A 52 -5.87 -7.02 -1.45
N ALA A 53 -4.75 -6.49 -1.94
CA ALA A 53 -3.43 -7.05 -1.68
C ALA A 53 -3.01 -6.89 -0.22
N PHE A 54 -3.31 -5.74 0.40
CA PHE A 54 -3.05 -5.53 1.82
C PHE A 54 -4.02 -6.30 2.72
N GLU A 55 -5.30 -6.37 2.37
CA GLU A 55 -6.29 -7.18 3.09
C GLU A 55 -5.90 -8.68 3.08
N ALA A 56 -5.40 -9.20 1.95
CA ALA A 56 -4.91 -10.58 1.86
C ALA A 56 -3.69 -10.86 2.76
N LEU A 57 -2.95 -9.82 3.16
CA LEU A 57 -1.83 -9.89 4.11
C LEU A 57 -2.28 -9.66 5.58
N GLY A 58 -3.57 -9.45 5.80
CA GLY A 58 -4.18 -9.24 7.12
C GLY A 58 -4.05 -7.81 7.65
N PHE A 59 -3.96 -6.82 6.77
CA PHE A 59 -4.04 -5.41 7.15
C PHE A 59 -5.48 -4.91 7.11
N ASP A 60 -5.84 -4.05 8.06
CA ASP A 60 -7.04 -3.22 8.00
C ASP A 60 -6.77 -2.05 7.06
N CYS A 61 -7.65 -1.85 6.08
CA CYS A 61 -7.48 -0.86 5.03
C CYS A 61 -8.55 0.21 5.09
N ARG A 62 -8.14 1.48 5.11
CA ARG A 62 -9.02 2.65 5.12
C ARG A 62 -8.64 3.58 3.98
N LYS A 63 -9.54 3.80 3.03
CA LYS A 63 -9.38 4.86 2.03
C LYS A 63 -9.78 6.18 2.68
N LEU A 64 -8.87 7.13 2.64
CA LEU A 64 -9.01 8.47 3.18
C LEU A 64 -8.86 9.49 2.05
N SER A 65 -9.22 10.74 2.32
CA SER A 65 -9.13 11.82 1.34
C SER A 65 -8.66 13.11 2.01
N GLN A 66 -7.72 13.79 1.38
CA GLN A 66 -7.27 15.13 1.77
C GLN A 66 -7.27 16.03 0.55
N ASP A 67 -7.90 17.21 0.66
CA ASP A 67 -8.00 18.19 -0.43
C ASP A 67 -8.52 17.60 -1.76
N GLY A 68 -9.40 16.60 -1.67
CA GLY A 68 -9.98 15.89 -2.81
C GLY A 68 -9.10 14.76 -3.37
N TRP A 69 -7.93 14.49 -2.80
CA TRP A 69 -7.02 13.43 -3.23
C TRP A 69 -7.18 12.17 -2.38
N PRO A 70 -7.37 10.99 -3.00
CA PRO A 70 -7.49 9.74 -2.27
C PRO A 70 -6.12 9.26 -1.79
N PHE A 71 -6.07 8.70 -0.58
CA PHE A 71 -4.94 7.95 -0.09
C PHE A 71 -5.39 6.69 0.63
N LEU A 72 -4.60 5.63 0.55
CA LEU A 72 -4.88 4.38 1.26
C LEU A 72 -4.03 4.32 2.53
N TYR A 73 -4.71 4.27 3.67
CA TYR A 73 -4.11 3.97 4.96
C TYR A 73 -4.25 2.47 5.24
N VAL A 74 -3.16 1.81 5.56
CA VAL A 74 -3.15 0.38 5.90
C VAL A 74 -2.46 0.18 7.25
N GLU A 75 -3.09 -0.59 8.13
CA GLU A 75 -2.56 -0.85 9.46
C GLU A 75 -2.68 -2.33 9.81
N ARG A 76 -1.70 -2.84 10.55
CA ARG A 76 -1.79 -4.13 11.22
C ARG A 76 -1.14 -4.01 12.58
N HIS A 77 -1.94 -4.17 13.62
CA HIS A 77 -1.45 -4.11 14.99
C HIS A 77 -0.85 -5.46 15.41
N GLU A 78 0.48 -5.53 15.48
CA GLU A 78 1.16 -6.77 15.84
C GLU A 78 1.39 -6.97 17.34
N ASP A 79 1.55 -5.88 18.12
CA ASP A 79 1.73 -5.88 19.58
C ASP A 79 1.72 -4.44 20.12
N ALA A 80 0.96 -4.17 21.19
CA ALA A 80 0.84 -2.85 21.80
C ALA A 80 2.11 -2.36 22.51
N LEU A 81 3.04 -3.27 22.82
CA LEU A 81 4.26 -2.96 23.57
C LEU A 81 5.51 -2.94 22.68
N ARG A 82 5.36 -3.15 21.37
CA ARG A 82 6.48 -3.13 20.42
C ARG A 82 6.49 -1.84 19.60
N PRO A 83 7.67 -1.40 19.13
CA PRO A 83 7.75 -0.30 18.19
C PRO A 83 6.95 -0.61 16.91
N THR A 84 6.32 0.41 16.36
CA THR A 84 5.68 0.34 15.04
C THR A 84 6.74 0.29 13.95
N ALA A 85 6.62 -0.67 13.04
CA ALA A 85 7.33 -0.65 11.77
C ALA A 85 6.45 0.09 10.75
N ASP A 86 6.95 1.21 10.25
CA ASP A 86 6.30 1.96 9.18
C ASP A 86 7.00 1.66 7.85
N CYS A 87 6.22 1.40 6.81
CA CYS A 87 6.71 1.22 5.45
C CYS A 87 6.00 2.26 4.59
N ASP A 88 6.77 3.30 4.22
CA ASP A 88 6.32 4.60 3.70
C ASP A 88 4.97 4.61 2.95
N ALA A 89 4.16 5.60 3.32
CA ALA A 89 2.98 6.02 2.58
C ALA A 89 3.40 6.65 1.24
N ILE A 90 2.88 6.12 0.12
CA ILE A 90 3.02 6.77 -1.20
C ILE A 90 2.16 8.04 -1.19
N ASN A 91 2.75 9.18 -0.83
CA ASN A 91 2.23 10.51 -1.13
C ASN A 91 3.39 11.43 -1.53
N ALA A 92 3.19 12.19 -2.62
CA ALA A 92 4.21 12.96 -3.33
C ALA A 92 4.72 14.22 -2.59
N ASP A 93 4.47 14.37 -1.29
CA ASP A 93 4.97 15.48 -0.49
C ASP A 93 5.81 14.97 0.68
N TRP A 94 7.12 14.89 0.44
CA TRP A 94 8.15 14.50 1.42
C TRP A 94 8.39 15.58 2.51
N GLY A 95 7.51 16.58 2.64
CA GLY A 95 7.73 17.76 3.48
C GLY A 95 7.12 17.74 4.89
N THR A 96 6.14 16.89 5.19
CA THR A 96 5.38 17.02 6.46
C THR A 96 5.28 15.70 7.25
N PRO A 97 5.74 15.65 8.52
CA PRO A 97 5.61 14.46 9.35
C PRO A 97 4.15 14.15 9.70
N TRP A 98 3.67 12.99 9.26
CA TRP A 98 2.34 12.42 9.56
C TRP A 98 2.07 12.24 11.07
N LEU A 99 3.12 12.11 11.89
CA LEU A 99 3.04 11.95 13.34
C LEU A 99 2.43 13.15 14.09
N SER A 100 2.15 14.27 13.42
CA SER A 100 1.55 15.46 14.03
C SER A 100 0.02 15.55 13.91
N GLN A 101 -0.62 14.68 13.13
CA GLN A 101 -2.05 14.79 12.80
C GLN A 101 -2.92 13.61 13.27
N ALA A 102 -2.33 12.58 13.86
CA ALA A 102 -3.07 11.55 14.58
C ALA A 102 -3.37 12.04 16.01
N GLY A 103 -4.42 12.87 16.13
CA GLY A 103 -5.09 13.19 17.39
C GLY A 103 -6.28 12.27 17.63
#